data_AF-A0A9E1KSM0-F1
#
_entry.id   AF-A0A9E1KSM0-F1
#
_cell.length_a   1.000
_cell.length_b   1.000
_cell.length_c   1.000
_cell.angle_alpha   90.00
_cell.angle_beta   90.00
_cell.angle_gamma   90.00
#
_symmetry.space_group_name_H-M   'P 1'
#
loop_
_entity.id
_entity.type
_entity.pdbx_description
1 polymer ?
#
loop_
_entity_poly.entity_id
_entity_poly.type
_entity_poly.pdbx_seq_one_letter_code
_entity_poly.pdbx_strand_id
1 'polypeptide(L)'
;MLKSELVSDATASDDTNQFVLESLGLEHDGPVQYMLMRSEYADQIVVCALVGGEIIGNDLNLTPVGTGAYEALCLLPGDEVAMYALSDNDETMAQQIPNTIAEHKTGARLCFIGSNLVERQAQIFKAFALGDAKRIAA
;
A
#
# COMPACT_ATOMS: atom_id res chain seq x y z
N MET A 1 8.69 13.67 12.17
CA MET A 1 9.26 13.25 10.86
C MET A 1 8.58 11.93 10.51
N LEU A 2 8.12 11.77 9.28
CA LEU A 2 7.54 10.50 8.84
C LEU A 2 8.65 9.47 8.70
N LYS A 3 8.42 8.28 9.24
CA LYS A 3 9.27 7.10 9.04
C LYS A 3 8.37 5.96 8.56
N SER A 4 8.79 5.22 7.54
CA SER A 4 8.03 4.05 7.10
C SER A 4 8.94 2.83 6.93
N GLU A 5 8.35 1.66 7.05
CA GLU A 5 9.00 0.37 6.77
C GLU A 5 8.01 -0.57 6.08
N LEU A 6 8.52 -1.52 5.30
CA LEU A 6 7.69 -2.55 4.68
C LEU A 6 7.20 -3.54 5.72
N VAL A 7 5.92 -3.91 5.62
CA VAL A 7 5.32 -4.99 6.42
C VAL A 7 5.56 -6.31 5.68
N SER A 8 6.41 -7.17 6.24
CA SER A 8 6.84 -8.42 5.60
C SER A 8 6.07 -9.66 6.06
N ASP A 9 5.27 -9.53 7.12
CA ASP A 9 4.49 -10.58 7.76
C ASP A 9 2.98 -10.50 7.47
N ALA A 10 2.56 -9.60 6.57
CA ALA A 10 1.18 -9.48 6.11
C ALA A 10 1.00 -10.10 4.72
N THR A 11 -0.06 -10.88 4.56
CA THR A 11 -0.43 -11.51 3.29
C THR A 11 -1.95 -11.59 3.17
N ALA A 12 -2.44 -11.83 1.96
CA ALA A 12 -3.84 -12.09 1.66
C ALA A 12 -4.20 -13.54 2.02
N SER A 13 -5.46 -13.92 1.88
CA SER A 13 -5.86 -15.32 2.06
C SER A 13 -5.24 -16.23 0.98
N ASP A 14 -5.20 -17.53 1.22
CA ASP A 14 -4.69 -18.50 0.25
C ASP A 14 -5.46 -18.45 -1.08
N ASP A 15 -6.78 -18.31 -1.02
CA ASP A 15 -7.65 -18.18 -2.19
C ASP A 15 -7.32 -16.92 -3.01
N THR A 16 -7.13 -15.77 -2.34
CA THR A 16 -6.77 -14.53 -3.03
C THR A 16 -5.34 -14.59 -3.56
N ASN A 17 -4.39 -15.14 -2.81
CA ASN A 17 -3.02 -15.34 -3.27
C ASN A 17 -3.00 -16.20 -4.54
N GLN A 18 -3.75 -17.30 -4.56
CA GLN A 18 -3.90 -18.15 -5.72
C GLN A 18 -4.51 -17.38 -6.90
N PHE A 19 -5.60 -16.63 -6.68
CA PHE A 19 -6.22 -15.80 -7.71
C PHE A 19 -5.23 -14.78 -8.30
N VAL A 20 -4.41 -14.12 -7.47
CA VAL A 20 -3.38 -13.18 -7.94
C VAL A 20 -2.34 -13.89 -8.80
N LEU A 21 -1.80 -15.01 -8.33
CA LEU A 21 -0.78 -15.79 -9.05
C LEU A 21 -1.29 -16.29 -10.41
N GLU A 22 -2.50 -16.87 -10.43
CA GLU A 22 -3.14 -17.33 -11.66
C GLU A 22 -3.40 -16.18 -12.64
N SER A 23 -3.86 -15.04 -12.14
CA SER A 23 -4.11 -13.84 -12.97
C SER A 23 -2.83 -13.29 -13.62
N LEU A 24 -1.68 -13.50 -12.99
CA LEU A 24 -0.37 -13.09 -13.51
C LEU A 24 0.34 -14.20 -14.30
N GLY A 25 -0.22 -15.41 -14.35
CA GLY A 25 0.42 -16.58 -14.96
C GLY A 25 1.72 -16.99 -14.26
N LEU A 26 1.80 -16.79 -12.94
CA LEU A 26 2.98 -17.06 -12.14
C LEU A 26 2.82 -18.37 -11.37
N GLU A 27 3.87 -19.19 -11.40
CA GLU A 27 4.09 -20.25 -10.44
C GLU A 27 5.04 -19.73 -9.36
N HIS A 28 4.58 -19.69 -8.11
CA HIS A 28 5.37 -19.20 -6.99
C HIS A 28 5.27 -20.19 -5.82
N ASP A 29 6.42 -20.56 -5.28
CA ASP A 29 6.51 -21.42 -4.10
C ASP A 29 6.97 -20.56 -2.92
N GLY A 30 6.08 -20.36 -1.95
CA GLY A 30 6.32 -19.52 -0.77
C GLY A 30 5.27 -18.41 -0.58
N PRO A 31 5.44 -17.58 0.48
CA PRO A 31 4.47 -16.54 0.80
C PRO A 31 4.43 -15.46 -0.28
N VAL A 32 3.22 -15.04 -0.66
CA VAL A 32 2.99 -13.86 -1.50
C VAL A 32 3.03 -12.63 -0.59
N GLN A 33 3.88 -11.66 -0.94
CA GLN A 33 4.01 -10.41 -0.22
C GLN A 33 3.42 -9.25 -1.03
N TYR A 34 2.71 -8.38 -0.34
CA TYR A 34 2.09 -7.19 -0.92
C TYR A 34 2.75 -5.92 -0.39
N MET A 35 2.58 -4.82 -1.12
CA MET A 35 3.19 -3.54 -0.76
C MET A 35 2.40 -2.84 0.34
N LEU A 36 2.69 -3.25 1.59
CA LEU A 36 2.19 -2.64 2.80
C LEU A 36 3.31 -1.92 3.53
N MET A 37 3.02 -0.74 4.07
CA MET A 37 3.95 0.07 4.84
C MET A 37 3.39 0.31 6.23
N ARG A 38 4.21 0.07 7.25
CA ARG A 38 3.98 0.62 8.59
C ARG A 38 4.62 1.99 8.62
N SER A 39 3.82 3.02 8.90
CA SER A 39 4.26 4.41 8.91
C SER A 39 4.06 5.02 10.29
N GLU A 40 5.09 5.70 10.78
CA GLU A 40 5.13 6.37 12.07
C GLU A 40 5.25 7.89 11.89
N TYR A 41 4.32 8.63 12.50
CA TYR A 41 4.33 10.08 12.54
C TYR A 41 3.83 10.58 13.89
N ALA A 42 4.63 11.42 14.58
CA ALA A 42 4.28 11.97 15.90
C ALA A 42 3.80 10.90 16.91
N ASP A 43 4.57 9.81 17.01
CA ASP A 43 4.31 8.63 17.85
C ASP A 43 2.99 7.89 17.50
N GLN A 44 2.36 8.19 16.36
CA GLN A 44 1.22 7.46 15.82
C GLN A 44 1.68 6.45 14.78
N ILE A 45 1.13 5.24 14.85
CA ILE A 45 1.46 4.15 13.92
C ILE A 45 0.25 3.81 13.05
N VAL A 46 0.37 4.03 11.75
CA VAL A 46 -0.64 3.65 10.76
C VAL A 46 -0.11 2.56 9.84
N VAL A 47 -1.00 1.76 9.27
CA VAL A 47 -0.63 0.80 8.23
C VAL A 47 -1.26 1.20 6.92
N CYS A 48 -0.44 1.29 5.88
CA CYS A 48 -0.84 1.73 4.56
C CYS A 48 -0.67 0.59 3.55
N ALA A 49 -1.60 0.42 2.63
CA ALA A 49 -1.41 -0.39 1.43
C ALA A 49 -1.35 0.50 0.19
N LEU A 50 -0.45 0.17 -0.74
CA LEU A 50 -0.44 0.71 -2.09
C LEU A 50 -1.14 -0.26 -3.01
N VAL A 51 -2.27 0.16 -3.55
CA VAL A 51 -3.23 -0.70 -4.23
C VAL A 51 -3.38 -0.26 -5.68
N GLY A 52 -3.01 -1.15 -6.61
CA GLY A 52 -3.17 -0.92 -8.04
C GLY A 52 -4.64 -1.00 -8.43
N GLY A 53 -5.19 0.07 -9.01
CA GLY A 53 -6.59 0.14 -9.40
C GLY A 53 -7.07 1.57 -9.64
N GLU A 54 -8.37 1.73 -9.80
CA GLU A 54 -9.02 3.03 -9.99
C GLU A 54 -10.39 3.08 -9.33
N ILE A 55 -10.86 4.30 -9.03
CA ILE A 55 -12.22 4.55 -8.56
C ILE A 55 -13.01 5.13 -9.73
N ILE A 56 -14.02 4.40 -10.21
CA ILE A 56 -14.89 4.84 -11.30
C ILE A 56 -16.28 5.10 -10.71
N GLY A 57 -16.65 6.38 -10.60
CA GLY A 57 -17.89 6.77 -9.92
C GLY A 57 -17.84 6.39 -8.44
N ASN A 58 -18.71 5.47 -8.03
CA ASN A 58 -18.73 4.93 -6.66
C ASN A 58 -18.12 3.52 -6.56
N ASP A 59 -17.62 2.98 -7.67
CA ASP A 59 -17.12 1.60 -7.74
C ASP A 59 -15.60 1.57 -7.68
N LEU A 60 -15.08 0.73 -6.78
CA LEU A 60 -13.66 0.44 -6.65
C LEU A 60 -13.28 -0.69 -7.61
N ASN A 61 -12.43 -0.39 -8.58
CA ASN A 61 -11.95 -1.37 -9.56
C ASN A 61 -10.47 -1.65 -9.30
N LEU A 62 -10.20 -2.72 -8.57
CA LEU A 62 -8.83 -3.13 -8.24
C LEU A 62 -8.28 -4.09 -9.28
N THR A 63 -6.98 -3.98 -9.54
CA THR A 63 -6.24 -5.04 -10.22
C THR A 63 -6.19 -6.30 -9.34
N PRO A 64 -5.86 -7.48 -9.89
CA PRO A 64 -5.68 -8.68 -9.05
C PRO A 64 -4.68 -8.46 -7.91
N VAL A 65 -3.51 -7.88 -8.22
CA VAL A 65 -2.50 -7.53 -7.21
C VAL A 65 -3.05 -6.51 -6.20
N GLY A 66 -3.80 -5.51 -6.67
CA GLY A 66 -4.47 -4.55 -5.80
C GLY A 66 -5.47 -5.19 -4.84
N THR A 67 -6.22 -6.19 -5.31
CA THR A 67 -7.17 -6.95 -4.49
C THR A 67 -6.45 -7.68 -3.37
N GLY A 68 -5.34 -8.35 -3.68
CA GLY A 68 -4.51 -9.01 -2.67
C GLY A 68 -3.90 -8.04 -1.66
N ALA A 69 -3.39 -6.88 -2.12
CA ALA A 69 -2.84 -5.86 -1.23
C ALA A 69 -3.91 -5.26 -0.30
N TYR A 70 -5.13 -5.04 -0.82
CA TYR A 70 -6.26 -4.57 -0.02
C TYR A 70 -6.71 -5.61 1.01
N GLU A 71 -6.84 -6.88 0.63
CA GLU A 71 -7.21 -7.94 1.58
C GLU A 71 -6.15 -8.13 2.66
N ALA A 72 -4.86 -8.13 2.29
CA ALA A 72 -3.76 -8.20 3.24
C ALA A 72 -3.83 -7.09 4.30
N LEU A 73 -4.24 -5.88 3.90
CA LEU A 73 -4.48 -4.77 4.84
C LEU A 73 -5.71 -5.02 5.72
N CYS A 74 -6.80 -5.53 5.15
CA CYS A 74 -8.04 -5.84 5.87
C CYS A 74 -7.86 -6.93 6.94
N LEU A 75 -6.92 -7.86 6.74
CA LEU A 75 -6.60 -8.92 7.70
C LEU A 75 -5.75 -8.44 8.88
N LEU A 76 -5.07 -7.30 8.75
CA LEU A 76 -4.35 -6.71 9.87
C LEU A 76 -5.30 -6.08 10.89
N PRO A 77 -5.00 -6.16 12.20
CA PRO A 77 -5.81 -5.53 13.23
C PRO A 77 -5.79 -4.00 13.10
N GLY A 78 -6.94 -3.35 13.31
CA GLY A 78 -7.06 -1.90 13.26
C GLY A 78 -8.48 -1.42 12.99
N ASP A 79 -8.60 -0.11 12.78
CA ASP A 79 -9.86 0.58 12.45
C ASP A 79 -10.33 0.25 11.03
N GLU A 80 -11.54 0.65 10.63
CA GLU A 80 -12.00 0.48 9.25
C GLU A 80 -11.03 1.09 8.22
N VAL A 81 -10.91 0.44 7.06
CA VAL A 81 -9.97 0.87 6.02
C VAL A 81 -10.48 2.14 5.35
N ALA A 82 -9.71 3.22 5.45
CA ALA A 82 -9.96 4.46 4.74
C ALA A 82 -9.30 4.43 3.35
N MET A 83 -10.04 4.80 2.31
CA MET A 83 -9.59 4.73 0.91
C MET A 83 -9.26 6.11 0.36
N TYR A 84 -8.13 6.23 -0.33
CA TYR A 84 -7.63 7.47 -0.92
C TYR A 84 -7.18 7.22 -2.35
N ALA A 85 -7.80 7.89 -3.33
CA ALA A 85 -7.25 7.95 -4.67
C ALA A 85 -6.00 8.83 -4.68
N LEU A 86 -4.88 8.30 -5.13
CA LEU A 86 -3.66 9.07 -5.32
C LEU A 86 -3.81 10.03 -6.49
N SER A 87 -3.36 11.26 -6.29
CA SER A 87 -3.32 12.28 -7.32
C SER A 87 -2.39 11.88 -8.47
N ASP A 88 -2.85 12.08 -9.71
CA ASP A 88 -2.02 11.93 -10.90
C ASP A 88 -0.99 13.07 -11.10
N ASN A 89 -1.02 14.10 -10.25
CA ASN A 89 0.04 15.10 -10.19
C ASN A 89 1.11 14.70 -9.16
N ASP A 90 2.37 14.56 -9.60
CA ASP A 90 3.49 14.11 -8.77
C ASP A 90 3.76 15.00 -7.56
N GLU A 91 3.68 16.33 -7.71
CA GLU A 91 3.92 17.27 -6.61
C GLU A 91 2.84 17.15 -5.54
N THR A 92 1.59 16.97 -5.98
CA THR A 92 0.44 16.78 -5.10
C THR A 92 0.52 15.43 -4.40
N MET A 93 0.83 14.34 -5.12
CA MET A 93 0.98 13.00 -4.56
C MET A 93 2.09 12.94 -3.50
N ALA A 94 3.23 13.59 -3.76
CA ALA A 94 4.36 13.63 -2.83
C ALA A 94 4.01 14.25 -1.47
N GLN A 95 3.01 15.14 -1.44
CA GLN A 95 2.50 15.75 -0.22
C GLN A 95 1.27 15.00 0.34
N GLN A 96 0.47 14.40 -0.53
CA GLN A 96 -0.77 13.72 -0.17
C GLN A 96 -0.52 12.61 0.85
N ILE A 97 0.38 11.66 0.55
CA ILE A 97 0.69 10.52 1.43
C ILE A 97 1.10 10.98 2.85
N PRO A 98 2.13 11.83 3.02
CA PRO A 98 2.54 12.25 4.37
C PRO A 98 1.48 13.09 5.08
N ASN A 99 0.73 13.92 4.36
CA ASN A 99 -0.35 14.72 4.96
C ASN A 99 -1.50 13.84 5.44
N THR A 100 -1.95 12.88 4.61
CA THR A 100 -3.00 11.92 4.99
C THR A 100 -2.56 11.09 6.20
N ILE A 101 -1.31 10.62 6.25
CA ILE A 101 -0.80 9.88 7.42
C ILE A 101 -0.82 10.76 8.68
N ALA A 102 -0.40 12.02 8.59
CA ALA A 102 -0.36 12.94 9.72
C ALA A 102 -1.74 13.26 10.33
N GLU A 103 -2.82 13.09 9.57
CA GLU A 103 -4.21 13.29 10.02
C GLU A 103 -4.78 12.09 10.79
N HIS A 104 -4.10 10.94 10.74
CA HIS A 104 -4.57 9.69 11.34
C HIS A 104 -3.84 9.32 12.62
N LYS A 105 -4.45 8.42 13.39
CA LYS A 105 -3.95 7.95 14.68
C LYS A 105 -3.59 6.48 14.63
N THR A 106 -2.94 6.03 15.70
CA THR A 106 -2.61 4.62 15.89
C THR A 106 -3.83 3.72 15.71
N GLY A 107 -3.69 2.69 14.87
CA GLY A 107 -4.78 1.78 14.53
C GLY A 107 -5.41 2.05 13.16
N ALA A 108 -5.17 3.22 12.56
CA ALA A 108 -5.68 3.51 11.23
C ALA A 108 -5.05 2.63 10.15
N ARG A 109 -5.91 2.18 9.23
CA ARG A 109 -5.54 1.41 8.04
C ARG A 109 -5.91 2.21 6.80
N LEU A 110 -4.92 2.53 5.97
CA LEU A 110 -5.07 3.45 4.84
C LEU A 110 -4.81 2.69 3.53
N CYS A 111 -5.73 2.79 2.58
CA CYS A 111 -5.60 2.20 1.25
C CYS A 111 -5.40 3.31 0.23
N PHE A 112 -4.18 3.45 -0.30
CA PHE A 112 -3.85 4.39 -1.35
C PHE A 112 -3.98 3.72 -2.71
N ILE A 113 -4.92 4.18 -3.53
CA ILE A 113 -5.29 3.58 -4.80
C ILE A 113 -4.68 4.40 -5.94
N GLY A 114 -3.99 3.75 -6.87
CA GLY A 114 -3.44 4.40 -8.06
C GLY A 114 -3.36 3.48 -9.26
N SER A 115 -3.55 4.05 -10.46
CA SER A 115 -3.54 3.32 -11.73
C SER A 115 -2.15 3.17 -12.35
N ASN A 116 -1.16 3.93 -11.86
CA ASN A 116 0.19 4.08 -12.41
C ASN A 116 1.28 3.96 -11.32
N LEU A 117 1.06 3.06 -10.35
CA LEU A 117 1.94 2.90 -9.19
C LEU A 117 3.38 2.48 -9.57
N VAL A 118 3.53 1.70 -10.64
CA VAL A 118 4.85 1.20 -11.09
C VAL A 118 5.69 2.35 -11.63
N GLU A 119 5.10 3.18 -12.49
CA GLU A 119 5.74 4.34 -13.09
C GLU A 119 6.14 5.39 -12.05
N ARG A 120 5.40 5.43 -10.92
CA ARG A 120 5.58 6.40 -9.84
C ARG A 120 6.24 5.86 -8.59
N GLN A 121 6.82 4.65 -8.66
CA GLN A 121 7.39 3.97 -7.50
C GLN A 121 8.40 4.84 -6.74
N ALA A 122 9.29 5.54 -7.46
CA ALA A 122 10.32 6.38 -6.84
C ALA A 122 9.72 7.54 -6.02
N GLN A 123 8.70 8.20 -6.56
CA GLN A 123 8.00 9.31 -5.93
C GLN A 123 7.22 8.82 -4.72
N ILE A 124 6.54 7.68 -4.85
CA ILE A 124 5.80 7.04 -3.75
C ILE A 124 6.75 6.67 -2.62
N PHE A 125 7.89 6.04 -2.92
CA PHE A 125 8.89 5.66 -1.92
C PHE A 125 9.47 6.89 -1.21
N LYS A 126 9.70 7.97 -1.95
CA LYS A 126 10.09 9.26 -1.37
C LYS A 126 9.01 9.82 -0.46
N ALA A 127 7.74 9.74 -0.84
CA ALA A 127 6.61 10.22 -0.05
C ALA A 127 6.44 9.44 1.28
N PHE A 128 6.74 8.13 1.27
CA PHE A 128 6.82 7.31 2.48
C PHE A 128 8.13 7.48 3.27
N ALA A 129 9.04 8.34 2.82
CA ALA A 129 10.38 8.51 3.38
C ALA A 129 11.19 7.19 3.46
N LEU A 130 11.00 6.30 2.49
CA LEU A 130 11.73 5.03 2.37
C LEU A 130 13.17 5.19 1.82
N GLY A 131 13.64 6.43 1.66
CA GLY A 131 14.87 6.80 0.96
C GLY A 131 16.20 6.54 1.67
N ASP A 132 16.19 6.12 2.94
CA ASP A 132 17.42 5.77 3.70
C ASP A 132 17.44 4.31 4.20
N ALA A 133 16.45 3.50 3.82
CA ALA A 133 16.54 2.05 3.99
C ALA A 133 17.52 1.53 2.93
N LYS A 134 18.80 1.46 3.31
CA LYS A 134 19.92 0.83 2.59
C LYS A 134 19.45 -0.20 1.56
N ARG A 135 19.97 -0.07 0.33
CA ARG A 135 20.22 -1.16 -0.64
C ARG A 135 20.01 -2.55 -0.02
N ILE A 136 18.85 -3.14 -0.26
CA ILE A 136 18.62 -4.59 -0.17
C ILE A 136 18.39 -4.99 -1.63
N ALA A 137 19.22 -5.74 -2.33
CA ALA A 137 20.50 -6.39 -2.06
C ALA A 137 21.35 -6.30 -3.35
N ALA A 138 22.66 -6.51 -3.22
CA ALA A 138 23.57 -6.76 -4.33
C ALA A 138 23.51 -8.24 -4.75
#